data_AF-A0A1F8F7T8-F1
#
_entry.id   AF-A0A1F8F7T8-F1
#
_cell.length_a   1.000
_cell.length_b   1.000
_cell.length_c   1.000
_cell.angle_alpha   90.00
_cell.angle_beta   90.00
_cell.angle_gamma   90.00
#
_symmetry.space_group_name_H-M   'P 1'
#
loop_
_entity.id
_entity.type
_entity.pdbx_description
1 polymer ?
#
loop_
_entity_poly.entity_id
_entity_poly.type
_entity_poly.pdbx_seq_one_letter_code
_entity_poly.pdbx_strand_id
1 'polypeptide(L)'
;MPDNLSKAGLQRIYGPKFHKSNLHHLIPKTRNGQGTEYNLFPYSIRSHGAYHDVFLNLRINEVWEMFNRIHSSIFEPEEDYIVPWWIEKCKREIGTADEIASFNRNKKNRMAKTLSVTGLQDRWVRAFGSEDRKTSRDFIRLMMLFMVFGKELLNKDTIFDNSNIIDFLEKTPCMKNRFWAFEKCFGQCGTAQSLKSRIVTIVDRFDYYADVIL
;
A
#
# COMPACT_ATOMS: atom_id res chain seq x y z
N MET A 1 9.27 14.39 20.39
CA MET A 1 8.91 13.72 19.12
C MET A 1 7.41 13.51 19.15
N PRO A 2 6.63 13.77 18.09
CA PRO A 2 5.21 13.46 18.14
C PRO A 2 5.05 11.95 18.32
N ASP A 3 4.18 11.57 19.24
CA ASP A 3 4.01 10.18 19.70
C ASP A 3 3.64 9.26 18.53
N ASN A 4 4.60 8.48 18.04
CA ASN A 4 4.33 7.40 17.11
C ASN A 4 3.43 6.38 17.81
N LEU A 5 2.15 6.39 17.47
CA LEU A 5 1.18 5.46 18.05
C LEU A 5 1.60 4.02 17.78
N SER A 6 1.55 3.19 18.82
CA SER A 6 1.76 1.75 18.68
C SER A 6 0.70 1.13 17.77
N LYS A 7 0.98 -0.05 17.21
CA LYS A 7 0.01 -0.82 16.41
C LYS A 7 -1.36 -0.97 17.13
N ALA A 8 -1.34 -1.20 18.45
CA ALA A 8 -2.55 -1.29 19.26
C ALA A 8 -3.28 0.06 19.37
N GLY A 9 -2.54 1.17 19.50
CA GLY A 9 -3.12 2.52 19.46
C GLY A 9 -3.83 2.81 18.14
N LEU A 10 -3.19 2.48 17.02
CA LEU A 10 -3.78 2.65 15.69
C LEU A 10 -5.00 1.77 15.48
N GLN A 11 -4.98 0.54 15.98
CA GLN A 11 -6.14 -0.35 15.85
C GLN A 11 -7.37 0.16 16.62
N ARG A 12 -7.18 0.89 17.74
CA ARG A 12 -8.27 1.58 18.44
C ARG A 12 -8.85 2.76 17.65
N ILE A 13 -8.01 3.47 16.89
CA ILE A 13 -8.45 4.61 16.07
C ILE A 13 -9.13 4.12 14.79
N TYR A 14 -8.55 3.11 14.14
CA TYR A 14 -9.00 2.61 12.84
C TYR A 14 -10.17 1.64 12.98
N GLY A 15 -10.23 0.85 14.06
CA GLY A 15 -11.23 -0.20 14.27
C GLY A 15 -12.70 0.25 14.21
N PRO A 16 -13.08 1.41 14.76
CA PRO A 16 -14.43 1.95 14.62
C PRO A 16 -14.79 2.38 13.20
N LYS A 17 -13.80 2.67 12.34
CA LYS A 17 -14.02 3.10 10.94
C LYS A 17 -13.87 1.97 9.94
N PHE A 18 -13.02 0.97 10.22
CA PHE A 18 -12.76 -0.18 9.35
C PHE A 18 -12.93 -1.47 10.15
N HIS A 19 -14.17 -1.94 10.24
CA HIS A 19 -14.49 -3.17 10.95
C HIS A 19 -13.85 -4.38 10.28
N LYS A 20 -13.35 -5.34 11.08
CA LYS A 20 -12.68 -6.56 10.58
C LYS A 20 -11.46 -6.28 9.69
N SER A 21 -10.76 -5.18 9.95
CA SER A 21 -9.52 -4.83 9.29
C SER A 21 -8.27 -5.30 10.05
N ASN A 22 -7.22 -5.57 9.29
CA ASN A 22 -5.84 -5.74 9.75
C ASN A 22 -5.04 -4.49 9.39
N LEU A 23 -3.94 -4.27 10.10
CA LEU A 23 -2.97 -3.22 9.75
C LEU A 23 -1.88 -3.79 8.83
N HIS A 24 -2.04 -3.55 7.54
CA HIS A 24 -1.10 -3.91 6.50
C HIS A 24 0.15 -3.02 6.55
N HIS A 25 1.33 -3.62 6.45
CA HIS A 25 2.59 -2.88 6.39
C HIS A 25 2.95 -2.57 4.94
N LEU A 26 2.92 -1.28 4.58
CA LEU A 26 3.24 -0.81 3.22
C LEU A 26 4.71 -1.06 2.87
N ILE A 27 5.58 -0.98 3.86
CA ILE A 27 6.92 -1.53 3.87
C ILE A 27 6.90 -2.67 4.88
N PRO A 28 7.08 -3.94 4.46
CA PRO A 28 7.01 -5.08 5.37
C PRO A 28 8.02 -4.98 6.52
N LYS A 29 7.66 -5.49 7.70
CA LYS A 29 8.59 -5.56 8.86
C LYS A 29 9.89 -6.28 8.49
N THR A 30 9.79 -7.37 7.74
CA THR A 30 10.94 -8.16 7.24
C THR A 30 11.84 -7.39 6.27
N ARG A 31 11.44 -6.18 5.87
CA ARG A 31 12.16 -5.23 5.01
C ARG A 31 12.47 -3.92 5.77
N ASN A 32 12.64 -3.99 7.09
CA ASN A 32 12.89 -2.85 7.97
C ASN A 32 11.74 -1.81 8.03
N GLY A 33 10.50 -2.24 7.76
CA GLY A 33 9.33 -1.38 7.89
C GLY A 33 8.93 -1.14 9.34
N GLN A 34 8.79 0.12 9.72
CA GLN A 34 8.40 0.51 11.07
C GLN A 34 6.91 0.27 11.33
N GLY A 35 6.54 0.02 12.58
CA GLY A 35 5.14 -0.16 13.00
C GLY A 35 4.45 1.15 13.36
N THR A 36 4.64 2.20 12.56
CA THR A 36 4.09 3.55 12.78
C THR A 36 2.89 3.81 11.88
N GLU A 37 2.12 4.86 12.17
CA GLU A 37 0.93 5.23 11.40
C GLU A 37 1.22 5.48 9.91
N TYR A 38 2.43 5.96 9.60
CA TYR A 38 2.88 6.25 8.23
C TYR A 38 3.30 4.99 7.43
N ASN A 39 3.20 3.81 8.03
CA ASN A 39 3.50 2.54 7.35
C ASN A 39 2.37 1.51 7.53
N LEU A 40 1.30 1.87 8.24
CA LEU A 40 0.22 0.97 8.60
C LEU A 40 -1.08 1.43 7.94
N PHE A 41 -1.56 0.61 7.02
CA PHE A 41 -2.81 0.82 6.29
C PHE A 41 -3.91 -0.11 6.85
N PRO A 42 -5.09 0.40 7.23
CA PRO A 42 -6.22 -0.47 7.54
C PRO A 42 -6.65 -1.21 6.28
N TYR A 43 -6.82 -2.52 6.35
CA TYR A 43 -7.17 -3.35 5.19
C TYR A 43 -7.99 -4.55 5.65
N SER A 44 -9.16 -4.79 5.05
CA SER A 44 -9.98 -5.96 5.42
C SER A 44 -9.19 -7.26 5.39
N ILE A 45 -9.45 -8.16 6.35
CA ILE A 45 -8.65 -9.40 6.51
C ILE A 45 -8.57 -10.21 5.22
N ARG A 46 -9.68 -10.32 4.48
CA ARG A 46 -9.77 -11.09 3.24
C ARG A 46 -8.94 -10.46 2.12
N SER A 47 -9.11 -9.16 1.89
CA SER A 47 -8.39 -8.44 0.84
C SER A 47 -6.89 -8.34 1.15
N HIS A 48 -6.54 -8.18 2.42
CA HIS A 48 -5.14 -8.20 2.87
C HIS A 48 -4.45 -9.54 2.58
N GLY A 49 -5.15 -10.67 2.78
CA GLY A 49 -4.64 -11.99 2.39
C GLY A 49 -4.42 -12.10 0.88
N ALA A 50 -5.40 -11.66 0.08
CA ALA A 50 -5.30 -11.68 -1.37
C ALA A 50 -4.16 -10.80 -1.90
N TYR A 51 -3.94 -9.62 -1.30
CA TYR A 51 -2.80 -8.76 -1.60
C TYR A 51 -1.47 -9.48 -1.39
N HIS A 52 -1.32 -10.21 -0.27
CA HIS A 52 -0.11 -10.99 0.01
C HIS A 52 0.06 -12.22 -0.88
N ASP A 53 -1.04 -12.80 -1.39
CA ASP A 53 -0.92 -13.86 -2.39
C ASP A 53 -0.38 -13.34 -3.73
N VAL A 54 -0.73 -12.11 -4.12
CA VAL A 54 -0.26 -11.48 -5.36
C VAL A 54 1.17 -10.94 -5.19
N PHE A 55 1.44 -10.16 -4.14
CA PHE A 55 2.67 -9.38 -4.02
C PHE A 55 3.67 -9.93 -3.00
N LEU A 56 3.31 -10.96 -2.24
CA LEU A 56 4.12 -11.54 -1.17
C LEU A 56 4.62 -10.49 -0.18
N ASN A 57 5.86 -10.00 -0.32
CA ASN A 57 6.45 -9.02 0.57
C ASN A 57 7.17 -7.87 -0.17
N LEU A 58 6.69 -7.55 -1.38
CA LEU A 58 7.08 -6.32 -2.04
C LEU A 58 6.73 -5.11 -1.17
N ARG A 59 7.62 -4.12 -1.18
CA ARG A 59 7.34 -2.77 -0.66
C ARG A 59 6.38 -2.07 -1.60
N ILE A 60 5.57 -1.14 -1.08
CA ILE A 60 4.61 -0.38 -1.88
C ILE A 60 5.25 0.37 -3.06
N ASN A 61 6.51 0.79 -2.95
CA ASN A 61 7.25 1.40 -4.06
C ASN A 61 7.63 0.40 -5.15
N GLU A 62 8.03 -0.81 -4.77
CA GLU A 62 8.31 -1.90 -5.71
C GLU A 62 7.01 -2.31 -6.44
N VAL A 63 5.88 -2.36 -5.72
CA VAL A 63 4.55 -2.58 -6.32
C VAL A 63 4.21 -1.47 -7.30
N TRP A 64 4.37 -0.20 -6.91
CA TRP A 64 4.06 0.95 -7.77
C TRP A 64 4.88 0.99 -9.07
N GLU A 65 6.19 0.72 -8.98
CA GLU A 65 7.10 0.73 -10.12
C GLU A 65 6.79 -0.39 -11.11
N MET A 66 6.43 -1.58 -10.62
CA MET A 66 6.13 -2.74 -11.46
C MET A 66 4.64 -2.86 -11.82
N PHE A 67 3.79 -2.00 -11.26
CA PHE A 67 2.33 -2.15 -11.26
C PHE A 67 1.73 -2.47 -12.63
N ASN A 68 2.04 -1.64 -13.64
CA ASN A 68 1.49 -1.82 -14.98
C ASN A 68 1.91 -3.16 -15.60
N ARG A 69 3.18 -3.55 -15.40
CA ARG A 69 3.71 -4.79 -15.95
C ARG A 69 3.11 -6.02 -15.24
N ILE A 70 2.89 -5.93 -13.93
CA ILE A 70 2.21 -6.99 -13.17
C ILE A 70 0.75 -7.12 -13.63
N HIS A 71 0.03 -5.99 -13.74
CA HIS A 71 -1.35 -5.98 -14.20
C HIS A 71 -1.49 -6.59 -15.59
N SER A 72 -0.70 -6.14 -16.58
CA SER A 72 -0.69 -6.75 -17.92
C SER A 72 -0.33 -8.23 -17.90
N SER A 73 0.61 -8.65 -17.03
CA SER A 73 0.93 -10.09 -16.90
C SER A 73 -0.27 -10.93 -16.42
N ILE A 74 -1.21 -10.33 -15.67
CA ILE A 74 -2.38 -11.02 -15.10
C ILE A 74 -3.62 -10.91 -15.98
N PHE A 75 -3.81 -9.79 -16.69
CA PHE A 75 -5.04 -9.50 -17.45
C PHE A 75 -4.87 -9.51 -18.96
N GLU A 76 -3.65 -9.48 -19.46
CA GLU A 76 -3.31 -9.58 -20.88
C GLU A 76 -2.36 -10.76 -21.18
N PRO A 77 -2.49 -11.95 -20.55
CA PRO A 77 -1.59 -13.06 -20.83
C PRO A 77 -1.96 -13.80 -22.12
N GLU A 78 -0.95 -14.35 -22.79
CA GLU A 78 -1.14 -15.28 -23.91
C GLU A 78 -1.42 -16.72 -23.44
N GLU A 79 -1.07 -17.04 -22.19
CA GLU A 79 -1.16 -18.38 -21.58
C GLU A 79 -2.10 -18.38 -20.36
N ASP A 80 -2.77 -19.51 -20.09
CA ASP A 80 -3.63 -19.69 -18.91
C ASP A 80 -2.88 -19.74 -17.57
N TYR A 81 -1.55 -19.89 -17.64
CA TYR A 81 -0.68 -20.00 -16.49
C TYR A 81 0.55 -19.12 -16.68
N ILE A 82 0.96 -18.41 -15.63
CA ILE A 82 2.12 -17.52 -15.69
C ILE A 82 3.08 -17.77 -14.54
N VAL A 83 4.36 -17.50 -14.76
CA VAL A 83 5.35 -17.40 -13.69
C VAL A 83 5.31 -15.98 -13.12
N PRO A 84 5.05 -15.79 -11.81
CA PRO A 84 4.96 -14.46 -11.20
C PRO A 84 6.36 -13.86 -11.01
N TRP A 85 6.96 -13.37 -12.10
CA TRP A 85 8.35 -12.91 -12.17
C TRP A 85 8.69 -11.82 -11.13
N TRP A 86 7.72 -11.02 -10.70
CA TRP A 86 7.92 -9.97 -9.70
C TRP A 86 8.26 -10.53 -8.30
N ILE A 87 7.97 -11.80 -8.02
CA ILE A 87 8.37 -12.48 -6.78
C ILE A 87 9.89 -12.56 -6.65
N GLU A 88 10.63 -12.45 -7.76
CA GLU A 88 12.08 -12.30 -7.73
C GLU A 88 12.53 -11.07 -6.90
N LYS A 89 11.75 -10.00 -6.89
CA LYS A 89 12.09 -8.76 -6.16
C LYS A 89 11.79 -8.83 -4.66
N CYS A 90 11.07 -9.87 -4.22
CA CYS A 90 10.81 -10.15 -2.81
C CYS A 90 12.10 -10.53 -2.06
N LYS A 91 12.28 -10.01 -0.85
CA LYS A 91 13.50 -10.17 -0.03
C LYS A 91 13.16 -10.22 1.45
N ARG A 92 14.01 -10.83 2.28
CA ARG A 92 13.99 -10.64 3.73
C ARG A 92 15.33 -10.01 4.12
N GLU A 93 15.27 -8.81 4.68
CA GLU A 93 16.45 -7.99 5.00
C GLU A 93 16.82 -8.09 6.49
N ILE A 94 15.91 -8.54 7.33
CA ILE A 94 16.13 -8.73 8.77
C ILE A 94 15.68 -10.13 9.21
N GLY A 95 16.31 -10.66 10.26
CA GLY A 95 16.03 -11.98 10.82
C GLY A 95 17.30 -12.81 11.00
N THR A 96 17.15 -14.02 11.54
CA THR A 96 18.26 -14.97 11.66
C THR A 96 18.69 -15.50 10.29
N ALA A 97 19.89 -16.08 10.20
CA ALA A 97 20.37 -16.73 8.98
C ALA A 97 19.38 -17.81 8.49
N ASP A 98 18.81 -18.59 9.41
CA ASP A 98 17.83 -19.64 9.09
C ASP A 98 16.52 -19.07 8.54
N GLU A 99 16.03 -17.96 9.10
CA GLU A 99 14.83 -17.29 8.61
C GLU A 99 15.03 -16.73 7.18
N ILE A 100 16.19 -16.14 6.92
CA ILE A 100 16.55 -15.61 5.59
C ILE A 100 16.70 -16.78 4.59
N ALA A 101 17.38 -17.85 4.97
CA ALA A 101 17.54 -19.04 4.13
C ALA A 101 16.18 -19.70 3.83
N SER A 102 15.31 -19.83 4.84
CA SER A 102 13.95 -20.35 4.69
C SER A 102 13.11 -19.49 3.73
N PHE A 103 13.18 -18.16 3.88
CA PHE A 103 12.53 -17.24 2.96
C PHE A 103 13.00 -17.42 1.52
N ASN A 104 14.32 -17.51 1.30
CA ASN A 104 14.89 -17.69 -0.04
C ASN A 104 14.50 -19.03 -0.68
N ARG A 105 14.43 -20.12 0.09
CA ARG A 105 13.92 -21.42 -0.39
C ARG A 105 12.45 -21.31 -0.80
N ASN A 106 11.61 -20.72 0.04
CA ASN A 106 10.18 -20.53 -0.26
C ASN A 106 9.96 -19.65 -1.48
N LYS A 107 10.73 -18.58 -1.62
CA LYS A 107 10.73 -17.71 -2.81
C LYS A 107 11.10 -18.48 -4.07
N LYS A 108 12.20 -19.25 -4.05
CA LYS A 108 12.64 -20.08 -5.18
C LYS A 108 11.54 -21.08 -5.58
N ASN A 109 10.92 -21.74 -4.59
CA ASN A 109 9.83 -22.68 -4.83
C ASN A 109 8.58 -22.01 -5.44
N ARG A 110 8.27 -20.77 -5.04
CA ARG A 110 7.16 -20.00 -5.66
C ARG A 110 7.49 -19.59 -7.09
N MET A 111 8.72 -19.19 -7.38
CA MET A 111 9.14 -18.79 -8.73
C MET A 111 9.23 -19.97 -9.70
N ALA A 112 9.44 -21.20 -9.21
CA ALA A 112 9.44 -22.39 -10.04
C ALA A 112 8.02 -22.88 -10.41
N LYS A 113 6.98 -22.33 -9.78
CA LYS A 113 5.58 -22.70 -10.03
C LYS A 113 4.94 -21.73 -10.99
N THR A 114 4.22 -22.27 -11.96
CA THR A 114 3.24 -21.50 -12.71
C THR A 114 1.97 -21.34 -11.88
N LEU A 115 1.34 -20.17 -12.00
CA LEU A 115 0.09 -19.85 -11.32
C LEU A 115 -1.00 -19.67 -12.36
N SER A 116 -2.18 -20.22 -12.09
CA SER A 116 -3.36 -19.99 -12.93
C SER A 116 -3.69 -18.50 -12.99
N VAL A 117 -3.87 -18.00 -14.20
CA VAL A 117 -4.26 -16.61 -14.50
C VAL A 117 -5.57 -16.26 -13.83
N THR A 118 -6.60 -17.09 -13.97
CA THR A 118 -7.93 -16.86 -13.35
C THR A 118 -7.82 -16.78 -11.82
N GLY A 119 -6.97 -17.60 -11.21
CA GLY A 119 -6.68 -17.54 -9.79
C GLY A 119 -5.92 -16.28 -9.36
N LEU A 120 -5.09 -15.69 -10.22
CA LEU A 120 -4.43 -14.41 -9.94
C LEU A 120 -5.37 -13.22 -10.14
N GLN A 121 -6.23 -13.27 -11.15
CA GLN A 121 -7.28 -12.26 -11.39
C GLN A 121 -8.24 -12.18 -10.20
N ASP A 122 -8.76 -13.31 -9.70
CA ASP A 122 -9.63 -13.33 -8.51
C ASP A 122 -8.94 -12.73 -7.28
N ARG A 123 -7.65 -13.03 -7.06
CA ARG A 123 -6.88 -12.43 -5.95
C ARG A 123 -6.64 -10.95 -6.16
N TRP A 124 -6.37 -10.52 -7.39
CA TRP A 124 -6.23 -9.10 -7.73
C TRP A 124 -7.50 -8.34 -7.44
N VAL A 125 -8.65 -8.82 -7.93
CA VAL A 125 -9.96 -8.22 -7.68
C VAL A 125 -10.28 -8.21 -6.20
N ARG A 126 -9.99 -9.28 -5.46
CA ARG A 126 -10.17 -9.27 -3.99
C ARG A 126 -9.28 -8.26 -3.29
N ALA A 127 -8.05 -8.06 -3.75
CA ALA A 127 -7.15 -7.07 -3.19
C ALA A 127 -7.61 -5.64 -3.50
N PHE A 128 -7.96 -5.35 -4.76
CA PHE A 128 -8.18 -3.99 -5.25
C PHE A 128 -9.64 -3.61 -5.50
N GLY A 129 -10.59 -4.52 -5.26
CA GLY A 129 -12.02 -4.33 -5.54
C GLY A 129 -12.38 -4.18 -7.02
N SER A 130 -11.41 -4.33 -7.95
CA SER A 130 -11.62 -4.08 -9.37
C SER A 130 -10.53 -4.74 -10.22
N GLU A 131 -10.90 -5.10 -11.45
CA GLU A 131 -9.98 -5.52 -12.53
C GLU A 131 -9.36 -4.31 -13.25
N ASP A 132 -10.04 -3.16 -13.20
CA ASP A 132 -9.62 -1.95 -13.88
C ASP A 132 -8.30 -1.43 -13.31
N ARG A 133 -7.30 -1.33 -14.19
CA ARG A 133 -5.95 -0.88 -13.87
C ARG A 133 -5.95 0.49 -13.19
N LYS A 134 -6.80 1.42 -13.64
CA LYS A 134 -6.84 2.78 -13.09
C LYS A 134 -7.38 2.76 -11.66
N THR A 135 -8.46 2.03 -11.40
CA THR A 135 -9.05 1.85 -10.07
C THR A 135 -8.05 1.20 -9.12
N SER A 136 -7.44 0.08 -9.50
CA SER A 136 -6.41 -0.57 -8.66
C SER A 136 -5.22 0.36 -8.37
N ARG A 137 -4.82 1.21 -9.33
CA ARG A 137 -3.76 2.20 -9.12
C ARG A 137 -4.17 3.34 -8.19
N ASP A 138 -5.43 3.77 -8.27
CA ASP A 138 -5.99 4.79 -7.39
C ASP A 138 -6.11 4.24 -5.95
N PHE A 139 -6.35 2.93 -5.76
CA PHE A 139 -6.27 2.29 -4.44
C PHE A 139 -4.85 2.28 -3.86
N ILE A 140 -3.82 2.01 -4.68
CA ILE A 140 -2.42 2.13 -4.21
C ILE A 140 -2.11 3.57 -3.78
N ARG A 141 -2.61 4.58 -4.51
CA ARG A 141 -2.46 5.99 -4.09
C ARG A 141 -3.14 6.25 -2.74
N LEU A 142 -4.31 5.66 -2.49
CA LEU A 142 -4.94 5.73 -1.19
C LEU A 142 -4.06 5.14 -0.08
N MET A 143 -3.47 3.96 -0.31
CA MET A 143 -2.50 3.38 0.62
C MET A 143 -1.32 4.33 0.89
N MET A 144 -0.82 5.00 -0.16
CA MET A 144 0.23 6.03 -0.05
C MET A 144 -0.23 7.26 0.72
N LEU A 145 -1.51 7.65 0.69
CA LEU A 145 -2.02 8.76 1.50
C LEU A 145 -1.89 8.48 3.00
N PHE A 146 -2.08 7.23 3.45
CA PHE A 146 -1.77 6.86 4.84
C PHE A 146 -0.28 7.01 5.15
N MET A 147 0.62 6.81 4.18
CA MET A 147 2.05 7.10 4.40
C MET A 147 2.32 8.60 4.59
N VAL A 148 1.57 9.44 3.88
CA VAL A 148 1.73 10.90 3.93
C VAL A 148 1.09 11.48 5.20
N PHE A 149 -0.15 11.10 5.49
CA PHE A 149 -0.97 11.74 6.52
C PHE A 149 -1.16 10.90 7.79
N GLY A 150 -0.84 9.60 7.77
CA GLY A 150 -1.07 8.73 8.92
C GLY A 150 -2.54 8.71 9.34
N LYS A 151 -2.80 8.76 10.65
CA LYS A 151 -4.16 8.78 11.20
C LYS A 151 -4.98 10.01 10.81
N GLU A 152 -4.31 11.13 10.48
CA GLU A 152 -4.99 12.39 10.13
C GLU A 152 -5.83 12.23 8.86
N LEU A 153 -5.55 11.21 8.03
CA LEU A 153 -6.40 10.87 6.89
C LEU A 153 -7.87 10.59 7.27
N LEU A 154 -8.13 10.22 8.52
CA LEU A 154 -9.47 9.92 9.02
C LEU A 154 -10.27 11.16 9.41
N ASN A 155 -9.64 12.33 9.49
CA ASN A 155 -10.31 13.58 9.79
C ASN A 155 -10.07 14.55 8.63
N LYS A 156 -10.95 14.47 7.62
CA LYS A 156 -10.85 15.26 6.39
C LYS A 156 -10.74 16.76 6.72
N ASP A 157 -11.47 17.23 7.72
CA ASP A 157 -11.48 18.63 8.13
C ASP A 157 -10.09 19.08 8.62
N THR A 158 -9.33 18.24 9.35
CA THR A 158 -7.95 18.60 9.79
C THR A 158 -6.92 18.54 8.68
N ILE A 159 -7.12 17.74 7.63
CA ILE A 159 -6.27 17.75 6.44
C ILE A 159 -6.49 19.03 5.61
N PHE A 160 -7.74 19.53 5.59
CA PHE A 160 -8.15 20.63 4.72
C PHE A 160 -8.13 22.02 5.39
N ASP A 161 -7.93 22.11 6.71
CA ASP A 161 -7.86 23.40 7.40
C ASP A 161 -6.52 24.13 7.15
N ASN A 162 -6.61 25.38 6.71
CA ASN A 162 -5.58 26.11 5.97
C ASN A 162 -4.48 26.69 6.88
N SER A 163 -3.25 26.19 6.75
CA SER A 163 -1.94 26.92 6.85
C SER A 163 -0.73 25.99 7.00
N ASN A 164 -0.94 24.67 7.08
CA ASN A 164 0.08 23.78 7.63
C ASN A 164 0.54 22.66 6.68
N ILE A 165 0.19 22.60 5.39
CA ILE A 165 0.65 21.48 4.52
C ILE A 165 2.15 21.57 4.21
N ILE A 166 2.67 22.76 3.95
CA ILE A 166 4.11 22.99 3.72
C ILE A 166 4.84 22.79 5.05
N ASP A 167 4.40 23.45 6.12
CA ASP A 167 4.91 23.23 7.48
C ASP A 167 4.80 21.76 7.94
N PHE A 168 3.78 21.00 7.53
CA PHE A 168 3.62 19.58 7.83
C PHE A 168 4.65 18.73 7.08
N LEU A 169 4.94 19.07 5.82
CA LEU A 169 6.01 18.44 5.05
C LEU A 169 7.40 18.81 5.56
N GLU A 170 7.59 20.05 6.03
CA GLU A 170 8.86 20.57 6.55
C GLU A 170 9.14 20.10 7.99
N LYS A 171 8.13 20.04 8.86
CA LYS A 171 8.28 19.66 10.29
C LYS A 171 8.18 18.16 10.52
N THR A 172 7.49 17.41 9.66
CA THR A 172 7.52 15.97 9.78
C THR A 172 8.79 15.47 9.12
N PRO A 173 9.67 14.70 9.80
CA PRO A 173 10.85 14.15 9.14
C PRO A 173 10.41 13.38 7.90
N CYS A 174 10.65 13.98 6.72
CA CYS A 174 10.37 13.39 5.43
C CYS A 174 11.37 12.26 5.22
N MET A 175 11.11 11.11 5.85
CA MET A 175 11.79 9.87 5.49
C MET A 175 11.55 9.64 3.99
N LYS A 176 12.61 9.26 3.26
CA LYS A 176 12.63 9.12 1.79
C LYS A 176 11.35 8.54 1.18
N ASN A 177 10.74 7.54 1.83
CA ASN A 177 9.53 6.86 1.35
C ASN A 177 8.25 7.71 1.46
N ARG A 178 8.13 8.56 2.48
CA ARG A 178 6.97 9.45 2.64
C ARG A 178 7.01 10.59 1.63
N PHE A 179 8.18 11.16 1.38
CA PHE A 179 8.37 12.15 0.32
C PHE A 179 8.07 11.54 -1.06
N TRP A 180 8.60 10.35 -1.33
CA TRP A 180 8.28 9.62 -2.56
C TRP A 180 6.76 9.37 -2.71
N ALA A 181 6.06 8.95 -1.66
CA ALA A 181 4.62 8.73 -1.69
C ALA A 181 3.85 10.03 -1.99
N PHE A 182 4.28 11.14 -1.37
CA PHE A 182 3.74 12.46 -1.65
C PHE A 182 3.90 12.85 -3.13
N GLU A 183 5.10 12.71 -3.69
CA GLU A 183 5.37 12.98 -5.11
C GLU A 183 4.53 12.11 -6.05
N LYS A 184 4.30 10.83 -5.70
CA LYS A 184 3.48 9.93 -6.54
C LYS A 184 1.98 10.24 -6.48
N CYS A 185 1.48 10.71 -5.34
CA CYS A 185 0.09 11.11 -5.19
C CYS A 185 -0.19 12.48 -5.82
N PHE A 186 0.72 13.44 -5.66
CA PHE A 186 0.45 14.84 -5.98
C PHE A 186 1.32 15.42 -7.09
N GLY A 187 2.39 14.75 -7.53
CA GLY A 187 3.35 15.27 -8.50
C GLY A 187 4.17 16.45 -7.96
N GLN A 188 4.95 17.09 -8.84
CA GLN A 188 5.54 18.40 -8.55
C GLN A 188 4.42 19.45 -8.55
N CYS A 189 4.01 19.92 -7.37
CA CYS A 189 2.95 20.91 -7.25
C CYS A 189 3.53 22.32 -7.34
N GLY A 190 3.13 23.08 -8.36
CA GLY A 190 3.55 24.48 -8.54
C GLY A 190 2.92 25.47 -7.56
N THR A 191 1.81 25.12 -6.89
CA THR A 191 1.13 25.98 -5.89
C THR A 191 0.41 25.16 -4.80
N ALA A 192 0.17 25.74 -3.62
CA ALA A 192 -0.54 25.09 -2.52
C ALA A 192 -2.04 24.80 -2.83
N GLN A 193 -2.68 25.65 -3.64
CA GLN A 193 -4.09 25.49 -4.00
C GLN A 193 -4.33 24.34 -4.98
N SER A 194 -3.41 24.12 -5.92
CA SER A 194 -3.46 22.95 -6.81
C SER A 194 -3.20 21.63 -6.06
N LEU A 195 -2.40 21.67 -4.99
CA LEU A 195 -2.19 20.53 -4.10
C LEU A 195 -3.46 20.18 -3.30
N LYS A 196 -4.16 21.16 -2.73
CA LYS A 196 -5.43 20.94 -1.99
C LYS A 196 -6.50 20.27 -2.85
N SER A 197 -6.73 20.76 -4.06
CA SER A 197 -7.70 20.17 -5.00
C SER A 197 -7.35 18.70 -5.35
N ARG A 198 -6.06 18.38 -5.49
CA ARG A 198 -5.60 17.00 -5.73
C ARG A 198 -5.81 16.09 -4.51
N ILE A 199 -5.61 16.60 -3.30
CA ILE A 199 -5.88 15.86 -2.06
C ILE A 199 -7.38 15.53 -1.96
N VAL A 200 -8.26 16.52 -2.13
CA VAL A 200 -9.73 16.33 -2.12
C VAL A 200 -10.14 15.22 -3.10
N THR A 201 -9.66 15.28 -4.34
CA THR A 201 -10.02 14.30 -5.38
C THR A 201 -9.68 12.85 -5.00
N ILE A 202 -8.57 12.62 -4.29
CA ILE A 202 -8.16 11.28 -3.86
C ILE A 202 -8.89 10.88 -2.57
N VAL A 203 -9.10 11.82 -1.65
CA VAL A 203 -9.79 11.60 -0.37
C VAL A 203 -11.30 11.40 -0.53
N ASP A 204 -11.95 12.00 -1.53
CA ASP A 204 -13.39 11.75 -1.79
C ASP A 204 -13.62 10.34 -2.34
N ARG A 205 -12.64 9.79 -3.05
CA ARG A 205 -12.66 8.38 -3.46
C ARG A 205 -12.39 7.42 -2.31
N PHE A 206 -11.99 7.92 -1.14
CA PHE A 206 -11.83 7.11 0.05
C PHE A 206 -13.13 6.43 0.46
N ASP A 207 -14.25 7.14 0.35
CA ASP A 207 -15.54 6.62 0.82
C ASP A 207 -15.96 5.41 -0.02
N TYR A 208 -15.72 5.44 -1.34
CA TYR A 208 -15.87 4.27 -2.20
C TYR A 208 -15.03 3.06 -1.73
N TYR A 209 -13.77 3.29 -1.36
CA TYR A 209 -12.89 2.20 -0.92
C TYR A 209 -13.19 1.71 0.49
N ALA A 210 -13.70 2.59 1.36
CA ALA A 210 -14.15 2.23 2.70
C ALA A 210 -15.29 1.20 2.65
N ASP A 211 -16.18 1.32 1.67
CA ASP A 211 -17.35 0.44 1.55
C ASP A 211 -17.04 -0.88 0.84
N VAL A 212 -16.04 -0.90 -0.05
CA VAL A 212 -15.78 -2.05 -0.95
C VAL A 212 -14.59 -2.90 -0.53
N ILE A 213 -13.59 -2.31 0.16
CA ILE A 213 -12.27 -2.95 0.35
C ILE A 213 -11.77 -2.92 1.80
N LEU A 214 -12.02 -1.85 2.55
CA LEU A 214 -11.47 -1.63 3.89
C LEU A 214 -12.30 -2.26 5.01
#